data_AF-A0A957V2S4-F1
#
_entry.id   AF-A0A957V2S4-F1
#
_cell.length_a   1.000
_cell.length_b   1.000
_cell.length_c   1.000
_cell.angle_alpha   90.00
_cell.angle_beta   90.00
_cell.angle_gamma   90.00
#
_symmetry.space_group_name_H-M   'P 1'
#
loop_
_entity.id
_entity.type
_entity.pdbx_description
1 polymer ?
#
loop_
_entity_poly.entity_id
_entity_poly.type
_entity_poly.pdbx_seq_one_letter_code
_entity_poly.pdbx_strand_id
1 'polypeptide(L)'
;MNSKERVKATLRRQTTDRTPVDCWLYQKQFVEMLAAEYGPREQFLDEFGIDIFVGFVPYPNQTGRLWDVKELPQYDPGDPHDPRWLNHTDWNYDFAGLNVAEAVRQQSDKRYILAHVWGIVEGTSRIIGIE
;
A
#
# COMPACT_ATOMS: atom_id res chain seq x y z
N MET A 1 4.23 -11.48 21.31
CA MET A 1 4.65 -10.27 20.58
C MET A 1 3.53 -9.93 19.60
N ASN A 2 3.03 -8.70 19.56
CA ASN A 2 2.04 -8.30 18.56
C ASN A 2 2.72 -8.00 17.21
N SER A 3 1.93 -7.84 16.15
CA SER A 3 2.45 -7.63 14.79
C SER A 3 3.39 -6.42 14.68
N LYS A 4 3.01 -5.29 15.26
CA LYS A 4 3.83 -4.07 15.25
C LYS A 4 5.16 -4.25 15.97
N GLU A 5 5.15 -4.90 17.13
CA GLU A 5 6.35 -5.23 17.91
C GLU A 5 7.27 -6.15 17.12
N ARG A 6 6.70 -7.15 16.44
CA ARG A 6 7.42 -8.12 15.60
C ARG A 6 8.19 -7.43 14.48
N VAL A 7 7.51 -6.58 13.71
CA VAL A 7 8.17 -5.85 12.62
C VAL A 7 9.27 -4.92 13.16
N LYS A 8 9.01 -4.20 14.27
CA LYS A 8 10.02 -3.34 14.89
C LYS A 8 11.24 -4.13 15.37
N ALA A 9 11.05 -5.31 15.97
CA ALA A 9 12.14 -6.18 16.41
C ALA A 9 12.96 -6.68 15.21
N THR A 10 12.29 -7.12 14.14
CA THR A 10 12.94 -7.54 12.89
C THR A 10 13.82 -6.42 12.31
N LEU A 11 13.30 -5.19 12.20
CA LEU A 11 14.07 -4.04 11.69
C LEU A 11 15.30 -3.71 12.55
N ARG A 12 15.26 -4.05 13.83
CA ARG A 12 16.36 -3.87 14.79
C ARG A 12 17.29 -5.09 14.87
N ARG A 13 17.11 -6.08 14.00
CA ARG A 13 17.87 -7.34 13.99
C ARG A 13 17.77 -8.10 15.33
N GLN A 14 16.59 -8.04 15.96
CA GLN A 14 16.28 -8.77 17.20
C GLN A 14 15.49 -10.05 16.90
N THR A 15 15.55 -11.02 17.80
CA THR A 15 14.77 -12.26 17.71
C THR A 15 13.27 -11.96 17.77
N THR A 16 12.49 -12.69 16.97
CA THR A 16 11.03 -12.66 16.96
C THR A 16 10.44 -14.04 17.21
N ASP A 17 9.16 -14.09 17.56
CA ASP A 17 8.40 -15.35 17.75
C ASP A 17 8.06 -16.04 16.40
N ARG A 18 8.02 -15.29 15.30
CA ARG A 18 7.99 -15.77 13.92
C ARG A 18 8.46 -14.69 12.94
N THR A 19 8.64 -15.05 11.67
CA THR A 19 8.87 -14.08 10.59
C THR A 19 7.63 -13.21 10.38
N PRO A 20 7.74 -11.87 10.31
CA PRO A 20 6.62 -11.01 9.96
C PRO A 20 6.20 -11.21 8.49
N VAL A 21 4.91 -11.13 8.23
CA VAL A 21 4.31 -11.34 6.90
C VAL A 21 3.62 -10.07 6.42
N ASP A 22 3.75 -9.81 5.12
CA ASP A 22 3.06 -8.76 4.38
C ASP A 22 2.15 -9.40 3.33
N CYS A 23 1.01 -8.76 3.07
CA CYS A 23 0.08 -9.15 2.01
C CYS A 23 -0.49 -7.89 1.36
N TRP A 24 -0.13 -7.66 0.10
CA TRP A 24 -0.48 -6.44 -0.61
C TRP A 24 -1.84 -6.62 -1.28
N LEU A 25 -2.86 -6.01 -0.68
CA LEU A 25 -4.25 -6.10 -1.13
C LEU A 25 -4.77 -4.72 -1.51
N TYR A 26 -4.80 -4.43 -2.81
CA TYR A 26 -5.22 -3.12 -3.32
C TYR A 26 -6.15 -3.19 -4.54
N GLN A 27 -6.32 -4.34 -5.17
CA GLN A 27 -7.31 -4.52 -6.24
C GLN A 27 -8.69 -4.72 -5.61
N LYS A 28 -9.63 -3.82 -5.94
CA LYS A 28 -10.96 -3.79 -5.35
C LYS A 28 -11.73 -5.08 -5.54
N GLN A 29 -11.75 -5.62 -6.76
CA GLN A 29 -12.44 -6.87 -7.08
C GLN A 29 -11.94 -8.02 -6.20
N PHE A 30 -10.63 -8.11 -5.98
CA PHE A 30 -10.05 -9.15 -5.13
C PHE A 30 -10.38 -8.93 -3.65
N VAL A 31 -10.38 -7.68 -3.17
CA VAL A 31 -10.78 -7.35 -1.80
C VAL A 31 -12.27 -7.66 -1.57
N GLU A 32 -13.13 -7.43 -2.56
CA GLU A 32 -14.54 -7.80 -2.51
C GLU A 32 -14.74 -9.33 -2.47
N MET A 33 -13.96 -10.08 -3.25
CA MET A 33 -13.95 -11.55 -3.17
C MET A 33 -13.47 -12.05 -1.80
N LEU A 34 -12.38 -11.49 -1.27
CA LEU A 34 -11.92 -11.81 0.08
C LEU A 34 -13.00 -11.50 1.12
N ALA A 35 -13.72 -10.39 0.95
CA ALA A 35 -14.78 -10.00 1.86
C ALA A 35 -15.97 -10.96 1.85
N ALA A 36 -16.30 -11.51 0.68
CA ALA A 36 -17.35 -12.51 0.53
C ALA A 36 -17.02 -13.82 1.25
N GLU A 37 -15.76 -14.24 1.24
CA GLU A 37 -15.36 -15.56 1.79
C GLU A 37 -14.86 -15.54 3.23
N TYR A 38 -14.16 -14.47 3.64
CA TYR A 38 -13.50 -14.39 4.94
C TYR A 38 -14.10 -13.31 5.86
N GLY A 39 -15.14 -12.61 5.40
CA GLY A 39 -15.67 -11.43 6.10
C GLY A 39 -14.79 -10.20 5.90
N PRO A 40 -14.92 -9.15 6.74
CA PRO A 40 -14.18 -7.90 6.57
C PRO A 40 -12.68 -8.13 6.38
N ARG A 41 -12.02 -7.30 5.56
CA ARG A 41 -10.57 -7.41 5.28
C ARG A 41 -9.74 -7.58 6.55
N GLU A 42 -10.09 -6.89 7.63
CA GLU A 42 -9.42 -6.97 8.92
C GLU A 42 -9.47 -8.38 9.53
N GLN A 43 -10.57 -9.11 9.35
CA GLN A 43 -10.71 -10.50 9.79
C GLN A 43 -9.75 -11.41 9.03
N PHE A 44 -9.68 -11.28 7.70
CA PHE A 44 -8.69 -11.98 6.88
C PHE A 44 -7.25 -11.67 7.37
N LEU A 45 -6.92 -10.39 7.56
CA LEU A 45 -5.59 -10.01 7.99
C LEU A 45 -5.25 -10.53 9.40
N ASP A 46 -6.23 -10.64 10.30
CA ASP A 46 -6.05 -11.20 11.64
C ASP A 46 -5.86 -12.73 11.58
N GLU A 47 -6.73 -13.44 10.84
CA GLU A 47 -6.72 -14.90 10.69
C GLU A 47 -5.42 -15.42 10.07
N PHE A 48 -4.94 -14.74 9.03
CA PHE A 48 -3.70 -15.12 8.34
C PHE A 48 -2.44 -14.52 8.97
N GLY A 49 -2.58 -13.80 10.08
CA GLY A 49 -1.44 -13.24 10.82
C GLY A 49 -0.64 -12.20 10.04
N ILE A 50 -1.31 -11.39 9.21
CA ILE A 50 -0.64 -10.35 8.42
C ILE A 50 -0.19 -9.20 9.33
N ASP A 51 1.11 -8.92 9.33
CA ASP A 51 1.74 -8.02 10.29
C ASP A 51 1.88 -6.59 9.81
N ILE A 52 1.99 -6.44 8.50
CA ILE A 52 2.21 -5.18 7.81
C ILE A 52 0.91 -4.80 7.11
N PHE A 53 0.50 -3.54 7.28
CA PHE A 53 -0.57 -2.95 6.50
C PHE A 53 0.02 -1.89 5.59
N VAL A 54 -0.29 -1.97 4.31
CA VAL A 54 0.23 -1.03 3.31
C VAL A 54 -0.69 0.17 3.22
N GLY A 55 -0.16 1.34 3.58
CA GLY A 55 -0.76 2.63 3.26
C GLY A 55 -0.12 3.16 1.98
N PHE A 56 -0.92 3.69 1.07
CA PHE A 56 -0.45 4.08 -0.24
C PHE A 56 -0.27 5.59 -0.31
N VAL A 57 0.92 6.00 -0.75
CA VAL A 57 1.12 7.29 -1.38
C VAL A 57 0.46 7.19 -2.77
N PRO A 58 -0.10 8.27 -3.35
CA PRO A 58 -0.81 8.24 -4.63
C PRO A 58 -0.24 7.25 -5.66
N TYR A 59 -1.16 6.50 -6.28
CA TYR A 59 -0.91 5.27 -7.06
C TYR A 59 -0.10 5.54 -8.34
N PRO A 60 0.50 4.49 -8.96
CA PRO A 60 1.47 4.67 -10.03
C PRO A 60 0.80 5.23 -11.29
N ASN A 61 1.57 5.96 -12.09
CA ASN A 61 1.10 6.53 -13.35
C ASN A 61 -0.20 7.37 -13.20
N GLN A 62 -0.21 8.35 -12.30
CA GLN A 62 -1.29 9.36 -12.24
C GLN A 62 -1.53 10.09 -13.57
N THR A 63 -0.57 10.02 -14.48
CA THR A 63 -0.72 10.57 -15.83
C THR A 63 -1.56 9.71 -16.77
N GLY A 64 -1.93 8.48 -16.39
CA GLY A 64 -2.75 7.57 -17.20
C GLY A 64 -2.13 7.23 -18.56
N ARG A 65 -0.80 7.36 -18.71
CA ARG A 65 -0.10 7.24 -19.99
C ARG A 65 1.19 6.46 -19.87
N LEU A 66 1.69 5.96 -21.00
CA LEU A 66 3.03 5.37 -21.07
C LEU A 66 4.06 6.49 -21.16
N TRP A 67 5.18 6.32 -20.45
CA TRP A 67 6.28 7.27 -20.42
C TRP A 67 7.37 6.90 -21.42
N ASP A 68 7.85 7.87 -22.21
CA ASP A 68 9.16 7.76 -22.85
C ASP A 68 10.23 8.26 -21.87
N VAL A 69 11.34 7.53 -21.74
CA VAL A 69 12.48 7.89 -20.89
C VAL A 69 12.99 9.31 -21.20
N LYS A 70 12.87 9.77 -22.44
CA LYS A 70 13.27 11.12 -22.85
C LYS A 70 12.46 12.25 -22.22
N GLU A 71 11.28 11.93 -21.68
CA GLU A 71 10.38 12.90 -21.03
C GLU A 71 10.64 13.03 -19.53
N LEU A 72 11.39 12.09 -18.93
CA LEU A 72 11.72 12.09 -17.50
C LEU A 72 12.40 13.38 -17.03
N PRO A 73 13.35 13.99 -17.77
CA PRO A 73 14.02 15.20 -17.31
C PRO A 73 13.10 16.43 -17.20
N GLN A 74 11.95 16.41 -17.88
CA GLN A 74 10.97 17.51 -17.88
C GLN A 74 9.79 17.21 -16.97
N TYR A 75 9.73 16.01 -16.38
CA TYR A 75 8.66 15.66 -15.47
C TYR A 75 8.87 16.33 -14.11
N ASP A 76 7.87 17.11 -13.70
CA ASP A 76 7.80 17.65 -12.34
C ASP A 76 6.86 16.76 -11.50
N PRO A 77 7.40 15.97 -10.55
CA PRO A 77 6.58 15.21 -9.62
C PRO A 77 5.84 16.12 -8.63
N GLY A 78 6.16 17.41 -8.55
CA GLY A 78 5.65 18.39 -7.59
C GLY A 78 6.41 18.40 -6.27
N ASP A 79 5.98 19.26 -5.34
CA ASP A 79 6.65 19.49 -4.05
C ASP A 79 6.62 18.22 -3.18
N PRO A 80 7.78 17.65 -2.77
CA PRO A 80 7.82 16.48 -1.88
C PRO A 80 7.25 16.72 -0.47
N HIS A 81 7.05 17.98 -0.06
CA HIS A 81 6.44 18.33 1.21
C HIS A 81 4.92 18.50 1.15
N ASP A 82 4.33 18.40 -0.04
CA ASP A 82 2.89 18.55 -0.22
C ASP A 82 2.11 17.46 0.58
N PRO A 83 1.13 17.83 1.43
CA PRO A 83 0.32 16.88 2.17
C PRO A 83 -0.40 15.83 1.32
N ARG A 84 -0.60 16.06 0.02
CA ARG A 84 -1.21 15.10 -0.91
C ARG A 84 -0.52 13.74 -0.90
N TRP A 85 0.79 13.68 -0.65
CA TRP A 85 1.52 12.42 -0.60
C TRP A 85 1.02 11.49 0.51
N LEU A 86 0.43 12.05 1.57
CA LEU A 86 -0.08 11.29 2.71
C LEU A 86 -1.61 11.15 2.69
N ASN A 87 -2.30 12.10 2.04
CA ASN A 87 -3.74 12.31 2.17
C ASN A 87 -4.52 12.18 0.85
N HIS A 88 -3.91 11.71 -0.24
CA HIS A 88 -4.59 11.56 -1.53
C HIS A 88 -5.85 10.70 -1.41
N THR A 89 -6.92 11.08 -2.09
CA THR A 89 -8.20 10.34 -2.07
C THR A 89 -8.79 10.08 -3.46
N ASP A 90 -8.25 10.72 -4.51
CA ASP A 90 -8.74 10.59 -5.88
C ASP A 90 -8.12 9.37 -6.57
N TRP A 91 -8.51 8.19 -6.10
CA TRP A 91 -7.99 6.91 -6.57
C TRP A 91 -8.72 6.44 -7.83
N ASN A 92 -8.07 5.57 -8.62
CA ASN A 92 -8.78 4.80 -9.65
C ASN A 92 -9.93 4.00 -9.00
N TYR A 93 -11.06 3.89 -9.69
CA TYR A 93 -12.26 3.17 -9.24
C TYR A 93 -12.00 1.71 -8.81
N ASP A 94 -11.01 1.04 -9.42
CA ASP A 94 -10.64 -0.35 -9.12
C ASP A 94 -9.63 -0.49 -7.96
N PHE A 95 -9.30 0.61 -7.28
CA PHE A 95 -8.39 0.62 -6.14
C PHE A 95 -9.16 0.54 -4.81
N ALA A 96 -8.72 -0.35 -3.91
CA ALA A 96 -9.26 -0.53 -2.56
C ALA A 96 -8.21 -0.32 -1.45
N GLY A 97 -7.08 0.30 -1.78
CA GLY A 97 -6.09 0.72 -0.79
C GLY A 97 -6.53 1.98 -0.02
N LEU A 98 -5.82 2.25 1.08
CA LEU A 98 -6.00 3.46 1.89
C LEU A 98 -4.82 4.40 1.69
N ASN A 99 -5.05 5.71 1.86
CA ASN A 99 -3.91 6.63 1.97
C ASN A 99 -3.12 6.38 3.27
N VAL A 100 -1.90 6.92 3.35
CA VAL A 100 -1.02 6.69 4.52
C VAL A 100 -1.68 7.18 5.82
N ALA A 101 -2.32 8.34 5.81
CA ALA A 101 -2.98 8.88 7.00
C ALA A 101 -4.12 7.99 7.49
N GLU A 102 -4.94 7.48 6.58
CA GLU A 102 -6.03 6.55 6.87
C GLU A 102 -5.53 5.19 7.35
N ALA A 103 -4.48 4.65 6.73
CA ALA A 103 -3.84 3.42 7.16
C ALA A 103 -3.31 3.54 8.60
N VAL A 104 -2.65 4.65 8.92
CA VAL A 104 -2.20 4.93 10.30
C VAL A 104 -3.38 5.01 11.26
N ARG A 105 -4.41 5.79 10.91
CA ARG A 105 -5.60 5.96 11.75
C ARG A 105 -6.32 4.64 12.02
N GLN A 106 -6.39 3.74 11.04
CA GLN A 106 -7.19 2.52 11.14
C GLN A 106 -6.42 1.33 11.71
N GLN A 107 -5.11 1.24 11.47
CA GLN A 107 -4.36 -0.02 11.67
C GLN A 107 -3.15 0.12 12.60
N SER A 108 -2.68 1.34 12.91
CA SER A 108 -1.37 1.52 13.56
C SER A 108 -1.28 1.00 14.99
N ASP A 109 -2.39 0.77 15.69
CA ASP A 109 -2.38 0.17 17.02
C ASP A 109 -2.08 -1.34 16.97
N LYS A 110 -2.42 -1.99 15.86
CA LYS A 110 -2.29 -3.45 15.70
C LYS A 110 -1.12 -3.82 14.78
N ARG A 111 -0.97 -3.14 13.66
CA ARG A 111 -0.07 -3.48 12.56
C ARG A 111 1.04 -2.45 12.39
N TYR A 112 2.13 -2.86 11.77
CA TYR A 112 3.12 -1.92 11.28
C TYR A 112 2.64 -1.33 9.95
N ILE A 113 2.76 -0.01 9.79
CA ILE A 113 2.33 0.64 8.53
C ILE A 113 3.54 0.76 7.62
N LEU A 114 3.44 0.17 6.43
CA LEU A 114 4.35 0.44 5.32
C LEU A 114 3.72 1.53 4.45
N ALA A 115 4.34 2.71 4.42
CA ALA A 115 3.97 3.73 3.42
C ALA A 115 4.62 3.33 2.08
N HIS A 116 3.81 2.89 1.13
CA HIS A 116 4.27 2.49 -0.19
C HIS A 116 4.04 3.58 -1.22
N VAL A 117 5.12 3.96 -1.91
CA VAL A 117 5.07 4.81 -3.11
C VAL A 117 5.24 3.88 -4.31
N TRP A 118 4.19 3.76 -5.10
CA TRP A 118 4.30 3.09 -6.37
C TRP A 118 4.89 4.11 -7.37
N GLY A 119 5.98 3.74 -8.03
CA GLY A 119 6.82 4.66 -8.82
C GLY A 119 6.01 5.68 -9.63
N ILE A 120 6.35 6.96 -9.48
CA ILE A 120 5.66 8.06 -10.16
C ILE A 120 5.71 7.88 -11.69
N VAL A 121 6.78 7.24 -12.16
CA VAL A 121 6.89 6.70 -13.52
C VAL A 121 7.03 5.19 -13.43
N GLU A 122 6.02 4.48 -13.92
CA GLU A 122 6.00 3.03 -13.91
C GLU A 122 5.65 2.49 -15.30
N GLY A 123 6.47 1.56 -15.80
CA GLY A 123 6.27 0.88 -17.08
C GLY A 123 5.48 -0.43 -16.99
N THR A 124 4.98 -0.79 -15.80
CA THR A 124 4.39 -2.12 -15.53
C THR A 124 2.88 -2.19 -15.77
N SER A 125 2.20 -1.07 -16.05
CA SER A 125 0.73 -1.01 -16.22
C SER A 125 0.20 -2.01 -17.25
N ARG A 126 0.98 -2.38 -18.27
CA ARG A 126 0.60 -3.44 -19.24
C ARG A 126 0.60 -4.87 -18.67
N ILE A 127 1.35 -5.15 -17.62
CA ILE A 127 1.55 -6.51 -17.09
C ILE A 127 0.57 -6.80 -15.93
N ILE A 128 0.15 -5.78 -15.18
CA ILE A 128 -0.66 -5.93 -13.96
C ILE A 128 -2.17 -5.73 -14.17
N GLY A 129 -2.63 -5.51 -15.41
CA GLY A 129 -4.06 -5.48 -15.75
C GLY A 129 -4.85 -4.32 -15.12
N ILE A 130 -4.17 -3.21 -14.81
CA ILE A 130 -4.79 -1.96 -14.37
C ILE A 130 -4.81 -1.04 -15.60
N GLU A 131 -5.93 -1.02 -16.33
CA GLU A 131 -6.20 -0.06 -17.41
C GLU A 131 -7.01 1.14 -16.89
#